data_AF-A0A9P5CQX7-F1
#
_entry.id   AF-A0A9P5CQX7-F1
#
_cell.length_a   1.000
_cell.length_b   1.000
_cell.length_c   1.000
_cell.angle_alpha   90.00
_cell.angle_beta   90.00
_cell.angle_gamma   90.00
#
_symmetry.space_group_name_H-M   'P 1'
#
loop_
_entity.id
_entity.type
_entity.pdbx_description
1 polymer ?
#
loop_
_entity_poly.entity_id
_entity_poly.type
_entity_poly.pdbx_seq_one_letter_code
_entity_poly.pdbx_strand_id
1 'polypeptide(L)'
;MRPMKKAKASHIHEYLSLLNEDIKHAAYQYVSKDREQFDERIALPASQIGMTTWTSMEKERFFESLGRLGRDDAAGIAQRIRSKGEMEVRQYMKLLQDGLAARRQQNELDPLELADFPAALELSQGCCEALEELADKIAKRQGNSEDASEEREHGQGWLIYQGSHFDTADKEAETDIPKLTRVLRVSEWLALSERFFMNAPTEEGNWQSVNGGLPSLRRTALEDYFSLALMLTKRLVSATLYMAASRIRSERGYRPETRDFVKKKDVQAAALSLGLAMQKPPLTRCVRRLGLSVYEDPPRPDEDDGEREPISHDIVEDDLGVGEQQGIGRIRHYMESIALSSGESSISSDSPAAGSSSEEDEHPDDSSQEQTDSEEKEEIRYEAEEAILYSAVDSVQHKRAGQALLRRIKAERAAERYADSVDAQASYQEEKRMWTILGKQPSEMTIDPGLPPSGRRQKISVDAGYSVGKDWRDKTKIISEWEARYEGL
;
A
#
# COMPACT_ATOMS: atom_id res chain seq x y z
N MET A 1 -43.79 -11.86 17.40
CA MET A 1 -42.36 -11.58 17.59
C MET A 1 -41.54 -12.65 16.89
N ARG A 2 -40.90 -12.33 15.76
CA ARG A 2 -40.00 -13.23 15.02
C ARG A 2 -38.56 -13.11 15.55
N PRO A 3 -37.73 -14.17 15.47
CA PRO A 3 -36.42 -14.20 16.12
C PRO A 3 -35.40 -13.34 15.36
N MET A 4 -35.02 -12.20 15.93
CA MET A 4 -33.98 -11.29 15.40
C MET A 4 -32.59 -11.93 15.32
N LYS A 5 -32.38 -13.12 15.91
CA LYS A 5 -31.11 -13.86 15.84
C LYS A 5 -30.77 -14.37 14.43
N LYS A 6 -31.78 -14.69 13.60
CA LYS A 6 -31.53 -15.18 12.23
C LYS A 6 -31.07 -14.07 11.28
N ALA A 7 -31.65 -12.87 11.41
CA ALA A 7 -31.27 -11.72 10.60
C ALA A 7 -29.83 -11.26 10.89
N LYS A 8 -29.37 -11.27 12.15
CA LYS A 8 -27.96 -10.93 12.44
C LYS A 8 -26.96 -11.90 11.81
N ALA A 9 -27.34 -13.17 11.64
CA ALA A 9 -26.47 -14.18 11.03
C ALA A 9 -26.38 -14.07 9.50
N SER A 10 -27.41 -13.57 8.81
CA SER A 10 -27.40 -13.41 7.34
C SER A 10 -26.44 -12.30 6.90
N HIS A 11 -26.49 -11.14 7.55
CA HIS A 11 -25.63 -10.00 7.23
C HIS A 11 -24.14 -10.30 7.49
N ILE A 12 -23.83 -11.06 8.55
CA ILE A 12 -22.46 -11.57 8.79
C ILE A 12 -22.00 -12.46 7.63
N HIS A 13 -22.89 -13.27 7.06
CA HIS A 13 -22.54 -14.14 5.94
C HIS A 13 -22.30 -13.34 4.64
N GLU A 14 -23.10 -12.30 4.39
CA GLU A 14 -22.93 -11.41 3.24
C GLU A 14 -21.59 -10.65 3.31
N TYR A 15 -21.27 -10.07 4.47
CA TYR A 15 -19.96 -9.42 4.68
C TYR A 15 -18.80 -10.43 4.56
N LEU A 16 -18.95 -11.65 5.10
CA LEU A 16 -17.95 -12.70 4.91
C LEU A 16 -17.80 -13.12 3.44
N SER A 17 -18.87 -13.09 2.64
CA SER A 17 -18.80 -13.37 1.21
C SER A 17 -17.94 -12.33 0.51
N LEU A 18 -18.19 -11.05 0.79
CA LEU A 18 -17.40 -9.92 0.27
C LEU A 18 -15.92 -10.05 0.66
N LEU A 19 -15.64 -10.27 1.95
CA LEU A 19 -14.27 -10.45 2.44
C LEU A 19 -13.55 -11.63 1.77
N ASN A 20 -14.23 -12.77 1.61
CA ASN A 20 -13.64 -13.94 0.98
C ASN A 20 -13.38 -13.74 -0.52
N GLU A 21 -14.20 -12.92 -1.18
CA GLU A 21 -13.97 -12.51 -2.56
C GLU A 21 -12.72 -11.65 -2.68
N ASP A 22 -12.56 -10.64 -1.81
CA ASP A 22 -11.37 -9.80 -1.78
C ASP A 22 -10.09 -10.58 -1.45
N ILE A 23 -10.15 -11.53 -0.51
CA ILE A 23 -9.04 -12.44 -0.22
C ILE A 23 -8.64 -13.24 -1.47
N LYS A 24 -9.62 -13.75 -2.24
CA LYS A 24 -9.34 -14.46 -3.49
C LYS A 24 -8.74 -13.53 -4.53
N HIS A 25 -9.27 -12.31 -4.67
CA HIS A 25 -8.75 -11.31 -5.59
C HIS A 25 -7.30 -10.94 -5.29
N ALA A 26 -6.96 -10.78 -4.00
CA ALA A 26 -5.59 -10.55 -3.55
C ALA A 26 -4.69 -11.77 -3.81
N ALA A 27 -5.16 -12.98 -3.47
CA ALA A 27 -4.39 -14.22 -3.65
C ALA A 27 -4.11 -14.54 -5.13
N TYR A 28 -5.08 -14.31 -6.01
CA TYR A 28 -4.93 -14.50 -7.45
C TYR A 28 -4.29 -13.31 -8.16
N GLN A 29 -4.12 -12.17 -7.47
CA GLN A 29 -3.70 -10.89 -8.04
C GLN A 29 -4.53 -10.51 -9.28
N TYR A 30 -5.83 -10.81 -9.21
CA TYR A 30 -6.76 -10.72 -10.33
C TYR A 30 -8.14 -10.40 -9.78
N VAL A 31 -8.75 -9.30 -10.25
CA VAL A 31 -10.17 -9.02 -10.02
C VAL A 31 -10.91 -9.31 -11.31
N SER A 32 -11.86 -10.25 -11.23
CA SER A 32 -12.80 -10.41 -12.32
C SER A 32 -13.63 -9.14 -12.38
N LYS A 33 -13.67 -8.49 -13.53
CA LYS A 33 -14.69 -7.46 -13.74
C LYS A 33 -16.03 -8.19 -13.72
N ASP A 34 -16.95 -7.79 -12.85
CA ASP A 34 -18.28 -8.37 -12.82
C ASP A 34 -18.87 -8.28 -14.23
N ARG A 35 -19.09 -9.46 -14.82
CA ARG A 35 -19.48 -9.65 -16.22
C ARG A 35 -20.90 -9.12 -16.49
N GLU A 36 -21.59 -8.64 -15.45
CA GLU A 36 -22.98 -8.23 -15.49
C GLU A 36 -23.17 -6.76 -15.92
N GLN A 37 -22.16 -5.90 -15.77
CA GLN A 37 -22.27 -4.48 -16.17
C GLN A 37 -21.56 -4.15 -17.50
N PHE A 38 -20.63 -5.00 -17.94
CA PHE A 38 -20.04 -4.90 -19.28
C PHE A 38 -20.69 -5.92 -20.21
N ASP A 39 -21.38 -5.41 -21.22
CA ASP A 39 -21.93 -6.08 -22.39
C ASP A 39 -21.21 -7.42 -22.70
N GLU A 40 -21.95 -8.55 -22.84
CA GLU A 40 -21.44 -9.89 -23.20
C GLU A 40 -20.55 -9.91 -24.47
N ARG A 41 -20.44 -8.78 -25.16
CA ARG A 41 -19.67 -8.50 -26.38
C ARG A 41 -18.16 -8.29 -26.19
N ILE A 42 -17.63 -8.20 -24.96
CA ILE A 42 -16.20 -7.88 -24.70
C ILE A 42 -15.38 -9.10 -24.26
N ALA A 43 -15.70 -10.30 -24.75
CA ALA A 43 -14.69 -11.36 -24.77
C ALA A 43 -13.67 -10.99 -25.85
N LEU A 44 -12.54 -10.39 -25.45
CA LEU A 44 -11.50 -9.99 -26.40
C LEU A 44 -11.05 -11.21 -27.21
N PRO A 45 -11.22 -11.22 -28.55
CA PRO A 45 -10.92 -12.41 -29.34
C PRO A 45 -9.43 -12.74 -29.26
N ALA A 46 -9.10 -14.02 -29.31
CA ALA A 46 -7.70 -14.42 -29.41
C ALA A 46 -7.06 -13.81 -30.66
N SER A 47 -5.81 -13.36 -30.57
CA SER A 47 -5.08 -12.81 -31.71
C SER A 47 -3.62 -13.22 -31.69
N GLN A 48 -3.02 -13.30 -32.86
CA GLN A 48 -1.59 -13.48 -33.01
C GLN A 48 -0.92 -12.11 -33.18
N ILE A 49 0.02 -11.77 -32.29
CA ILE A 49 0.88 -10.59 -32.40
C ILE A 49 2.30 -11.07 -32.71
N GLY A 50 2.76 -10.84 -33.93
CA GLY A 50 4.03 -11.37 -34.41
C GLY A 50 4.05 -12.90 -34.38
N MET A 51 4.98 -13.47 -33.62
CA MET A 51 5.09 -14.92 -33.42
C MET A 51 4.34 -15.44 -32.17
N THR A 52 3.71 -14.55 -31.41
CA THR A 52 3.08 -14.88 -30.12
C THR A 52 1.57 -14.92 -30.25
N THR A 53 0.94 -15.98 -29.74
CA THR A 53 -0.52 -16.09 -29.67
C THR A 53 -1.02 -15.59 -28.33
N TRP A 54 -1.96 -14.66 -28.36
CA TRP A 54 -2.64 -14.09 -27.20
C TRP A 54 -4.05 -14.63 -27.14
N THR A 55 -4.34 -15.43 -26.12
CA THR A 55 -5.68 -15.93 -25.82
C THR A 55 -6.55 -14.85 -25.20
N SER A 56 -7.87 -15.04 -25.22
CA SER A 56 -8.82 -14.11 -24.59
C SER A 56 -8.54 -13.90 -23.10
N MET A 57 -8.22 -14.97 -22.39
CA MET A 57 -7.87 -14.95 -20.96
C MET A 57 -6.57 -14.19 -20.70
N GLU A 58 -5.55 -14.35 -21.55
CA GLU A 58 -4.29 -13.61 -21.41
C GLU A 58 -4.48 -12.12 -21.65
N LYS A 59 -5.36 -11.75 -22.59
CA LYS A 59 -5.70 -10.34 -22.84
C LYS A 59 -6.46 -9.73 -21.67
N GLU A 60 -7.42 -10.46 -21.11
CA GLU A 60 -8.16 -10.03 -19.93
C GLU A 60 -7.22 -9.73 -18.76
N ARG A 61 -6.31 -10.65 -18.46
CA ARG A 61 -5.26 -10.43 -17.45
C ARG A 61 -4.33 -9.26 -17.79
N PHE A 62 -3.94 -9.11 -19.05
CA PHE A 62 -3.12 -7.99 -19.48
C PHE A 62 -3.80 -6.64 -19.21
N PHE A 63 -5.06 -6.47 -19.60
CA PHE A 63 -5.78 -5.21 -19.41
C PHE A 63 -6.12 -4.93 -17.95
N GLU A 64 -6.45 -5.97 -17.19
CA GLU A 64 -6.61 -5.87 -15.73
C GLU A 64 -5.31 -5.42 -15.05
N SER A 65 -4.18 -6.03 -15.42
CA SER A 65 -2.88 -5.71 -14.83
C SER A 65 -2.37 -4.35 -15.26
N LEU A 66 -2.65 -3.94 -16.50
CA LEU A 66 -2.37 -2.60 -17.02
C LEU A 66 -3.13 -1.52 -16.22
N GLY A 67 -4.39 -1.78 -15.87
CA GLY A 67 -5.20 -0.86 -15.05
C GLY A 67 -4.65 -0.68 -13.63
N ARG A 68 -3.97 -1.69 -13.07
CA ARG A 68 -3.45 -1.68 -11.70
C ARG A 68 -2.01 -1.20 -11.57
N LEU A 69 -1.13 -1.66 -12.45
CA LEU A 69 0.31 -1.39 -12.40
C LEU A 69 0.69 -0.16 -13.23
N GLY A 70 -0.21 0.27 -14.12
CA GLY A 70 0.07 1.34 -15.06
C GLY A 70 0.95 0.87 -16.23
N ARG A 71 1.26 1.81 -17.11
CA ARG A 71 1.94 1.53 -18.38
C ARG A 71 3.44 1.21 -18.26
N ASP A 72 4.07 1.61 -17.16
CA ASP A 72 5.52 1.60 -17.03
C ASP A 72 6.06 0.28 -16.44
N ASP A 73 5.21 -0.51 -15.77
CA ASP A 73 5.59 -1.77 -15.13
C ASP A 73 5.33 -3.00 -16.01
N ALA A 74 6.06 -3.10 -17.13
CA ALA A 74 5.97 -4.25 -18.02
C ALA A 74 6.40 -5.57 -17.35
N ALA A 75 7.33 -5.50 -16.39
CA ALA A 75 7.82 -6.66 -15.67
C ALA A 75 6.76 -7.23 -14.72
N GLY A 76 6.09 -6.38 -13.93
CA GLY A 76 4.98 -6.77 -13.06
C GLY A 76 3.78 -7.29 -13.86
N ILE A 77 3.47 -6.70 -15.01
CA ILE A 77 2.40 -7.20 -15.89
C ILE A 77 2.73 -8.59 -16.43
N ALA A 78 3.97 -8.82 -16.87
CA ALA A 78 4.42 -10.15 -17.30
C ALA A 78 4.30 -11.19 -16.18
N GLN A 79 4.68 -10.82 -14.95
CA GLN A 79 4.56 -11.69 -13.77
C GLN A 79 3.11 -12.09 -13.48
N ARG A 80 2.15 -11.17 -13.63
CA ARG A 80 0.72 -11.46 -13.42
C ARG A 80 0.10 -12.33 -14.52
N ILE A 81 0.52 -12.15 -15.77
CA ILE A 81 0.07 -12.99 -16.89
C ILE A 81 0.64 -14.41 -16.77
N ARG A 82 1.88 -14.57 -16.27
CA ARG A 82 2.65 -15.82 -16.09
C ARG A 82 3.05 -16.56 -17.36
N SER A 83 2.30 -16.40 -18.46
CA SER A 83 2.55 -17.09 -19.73
C SER A 83 3.30 -16.25 -20.77
N LYS A 84 3.48 -14.94 -20.50
CA LYS A 84 4.12 -13.99 -21.43
C LYS A 84 5.32 -13.33 -20.79
N GLY A 85 6.39 -13.18 -21.56
CA GLY A 85 7.61 -12.48 -21.14
C GLY A 85 7.49 -10.96 -21.22
N GLU A 86 8.38 -10.24 -20.52
CA GLU A 86 8.41 -8.76 -20.51
C GLU A 86 8.44 -8.15 -21.92
N MET A 87 9.23 -8.74 -22.82
CA MET A 87 9.36 -8.25 -24.20
C MET A 87 8.07 -8.43 -25.01
N GLU A 88 7.32 -9.50 -24.78
CA GLU A 88 6.04 -9.76 -25.45
C GLU A 88 4.97 -8.78 -24.96
N VAL A 89 4.97 -8.50 -23.65
CA VAL A 89 4.11 -7.48 -23.02
C VAL A 89 4.42 -6.10 -23.61
N ARG A 90 5.70 -5.71 -23.71
CA ARG A 90 6.11 -4.44 -24.34
C ARG A 90 5.71 -4.36 -25.81
N GLN A 91 5.85 -5.45 -26.55
CA GLN A 91 5.42 -5.50 -27.95
C GLN A 91 3.91 -5.29 -28.07
N TYR A 92 3.12 -5.90 -27.20
CA TYR A 92 1.67 -5.73 -27.19
C TYR A 92 1.25 -4.31 -26.78
N MET A 93 1.91 -3.72 -25.78
CA MET A 93 1.70 -2.31 -25.41
C MET A 93 1.98 -1.35 -26.57
N LYS A 94 3.10 -1.55 -27.28
CA LYS A 94 3.45 -0.74 -28.44
C LYS A 94 2.39 -0.84 -29.54
N LEU A 95 1.92 -2.05 -29.84
CA LEU A 95 0.85 -2.25 -30.81
C LEU A 95 -0.43 -1.47 -30.44
N LEU A 96 -0.79 -1.45 -29.16
CA LEU A 96 -1.95 -0.70 -28.67
C LEU A 96 -1.73 0.81 -28.80
N GLN A 97 -0.55 1.31 -28.48
CA GLN A 97 -0.21 2.72 -28.62
C GLN A 97 -0.25 3.17 -30.09
N ASP A 98 0.38 2.40 -30.98
CA ASP A 98 0.39 2.68 -32.43
C ASP A 98 -1.03 2.66 -33.00
N GLY A 99 -1.85 1.68 -32.59
CA GLY A 99 -3.26 1.58 -32.99
C GLY A 99 -4.11 2.73 -32.48
N LEU A 100 -3.92 3.16 -31.23
CA LEU A 100 -4.60 4.33 -30.66
C LEU A 100 -4.20 5.62 -31.41
N ALA A 101 -2.92 5.79 -31.73
CA ALA A 101 -2.44 6.95 -32.47
C ALA A 101 -3.06 7.02 -33.88
N ALA A 102 -3.09 5.89 -34.61
CA ALA A 102 -3.69 5.82 -35.93
C ALA A 102 -5.19 6.13 -35.91
N ARG A 103 -5.96 5.54 -34.98
CA ARG A 103 -7.40 5.78 -34.88
C ARG A 103 -7.74 7.20 -34.41
N ARG A 104 -6.90 7.80 -33.55
CA ARG A 104 -7.02 9.23 -33.19
C ARG A 104 -6.82 10.13 -34.40
N GLN A 105 -5.83 9.84 -35.26
CA GLN A 105 -5.64 10.60 -36.50
C GLN A 105 -6.82 10.49 -37.46
N GLN A 106 -7.50 9.35 -37.47
CA GLN A 106 -8.70 9.09 -38.29
C GLN A 106 -9.99 9.61 -37.64
N ASN A 107 -9.94 10.19 -36.44
CA ASN A 107 -11.11 10.58 -35.63
C ASN A 107 -12.12 9.44 -35.42
N GLU A 108 -11.63 8.19 -35.34
CA GLU A 108 -12.45 7.00 -35.10
C GLU A 108 -12.71 6.72 -33.61
N LEU A 109 -12.04 7.47 -32.72
CA LEU A 109 -12.17 7.30 -31.27
C LEU A 109 -12.90 8.49 -30.68
N ASP A 110 -13.89 8.19 -29.85
CA ASP A 110 -14.48 9.19 -28.98
C ASP A 110 -13.43 9.67 -27.97
N PRO A 111 -13.39 10.98 -27.68
CA PRO A 111 -12.61 11.52 -26.57
C PRO A 111 -13.09 10.88 -25.26
N LEU A 112 -12.14 10.45 -24.44
CA LEU A 112 -12.42 10.02 -23.07
C LEU A 112 -12.61 11.26 -22.20
N GLU A 113 -13.70 11.29 -21.44
CA GLU A 113 -13.98 12.33 -20.45
C GLU A 113 -13.60 11.86 -19.05
N LEU A 114 -13.50 12.80 -18.10
CA LEU A 114 -13.18 12.48 -16.71
C LEU A 114 -14.21 11.48 -16.13
N ALA A 115 -15.49 11.66 -16.44
CA ALA A 115 -16.58 10.77 -16.03
C ALA A 115 -16.52 9.34 -16.62
N ASP A 116 -15.72 9.10 -17.66
CA ASP A 116 -15.52 7.74 -18.20
C ASP A 116 -14.50 6.94 -17.37
N PHE A 117 -13.75 7.60 -16.48
CA PHE A 117 -12.81 6.95 -15.56
C PHE A 117 -13.49 6.73 -14.22
N PRO A 118 -13.55 5.48 -13.72
CA PRO A 118 -14.15 5.22 -12.42
C PRO A 118 -13.29 5.87 -11.32
N ALA A 119 -13.84 6.83 -10.59
CA ALA A 119 -13.20 7.40 -9.41
C ALA A 119 -13.21 6.41 -8.24
N ALA A 120 -12.38 6.70 -7.23
CA ALA A 120 -12.48 6.02 -5.95
C ALA A 120 -13.82 6.39 -5.31
N LEU A 121 -14.57 5.39 -4.87
CA LEU A 121 -15.86 5.60 -4.22
C LEU A 121 -15.63 6.05 -2.78
N GLU A 122 -16.31 7.10 -2.38
CA GLU A 122 -16.24 7.61 -1.01
C GLU A 122 -17.33 6.95 -0.15
N LEU A 123 -16.95 6.52 1.04
CA LEU A 123 -17.87 6.00 2.04
C LEU A 123 -17.90 6.96 3.23
N SER A 124 -19.11 7.22 3.76
CA SER A 124 -19.22 8.02 4.98
C SER A 124 -18.45 7.40 6.15
N GLN A 125 -17.95 8.26 7.04
CA GLN A 125 -17.25 7.85 8.25
C GLN A 125 -18.10 6.88 9.10
N GLY A 126 -19.41 7.13 9.21
CA GLY A 126 -20.33 6.25 9.93
C GLY A 126 -20.48 4.86 9.29
N CYS A 127 -20.41 4.76 7.96
CA CYS A 127 -20.39 3.48 7.25
C CYS A 127 -19.10 2.72 7.55
N CYS A 128 -17.95 3.39 7.46
CA CYS A 128 -16.63 2.82 7.77
C CYS A 128 -16.57 2.27 9.20
N GLU A 129 -17.03 3.03 10.20
CA GLU A 129 -17.08 2.59 11.60
C GLU A 129 -18.00 1.37 11.79
N ALA A 130 -19.12 1.33 11.09
CA ALA A 130 -20.04 0.20 11.16
C ALA A 130 -19.46 -1.07 10.51
N LEU A 131 -18.67 -0.93 9.44
CA LEU A 131 -17.90 -2.02 8.81
C LEU A 131 -16.81 -2.53 9.75
N GLU A 132 -16.06 -1.62 10.39
CA GLU A 132 -15.01 -1.96 11.35
C GLU A 132 -15.58 -2.70 12.56
N GLU A 133 -16.72 -2.27 13.11
CA GLU A 133 -17.38 -2.95 14.23
C GLU A 133 -17.83 -4.37 13.84
N LEU A 134 -18.22 -4.62 12.59
CA LEU A 134 -18.52 -5.96 12.11
C LEU A 134 -17.25 -6.80 11.90
N ALA A 135 -16.20 -6.20 11.35
CA ALA A 135 -14.89 -6.82 11.19
C ALA A 135 -14.37 -7.31 12.55
N ASP A 136 -14.42 -6.46 13.57
CA ASP A 136 -14.06 -6.78 14.95
C ASP A 136 -14.85 -7.95 15.52
N LYS A 137 -16.17 -7.99 15.27
CA LYS A 137 -17.02 -9.11 15.74
C LYS A 137 -16.65 -10.42 15.06
N ILE A 138 -16.30 -10.38 13.77
CA ILE A 138 -15.85 -11.55 13.02
C ILE A 138 -14.48 -11.99 13.52
N ALA A 139 -13.54 -11.07 13.71
CA ALA A 139 -12.22 -11.33 14.27
C ALA A 139 -12.33 -11.98 15.67
N LYS A 140 -13.15 -11.41 16.57
CA LYS A 140 -13.43 -11.98 17.90
C LYS A 140 -14.04 -13.38 17.81
N ARG A 141 -15.00 -13.59 16.91
CA ARG A 141 -15.63 -14.91 16.72
C ARG A 141 -14.64 -15.94 16.20
N GLN A 142 -13.78 -15.56 15.26
CA GLN A 142 -12.75 -16.42 14.70
C GLN A 142 -11.73 -16.77 15.79
N GLY A 143 -11.22 -15.77 16.52
CA GLY A 143 -10.31 -15.97 17.66
C GLY A 143 -10.87 -16.94 18.69
N ASN A 144 -12.12 -16.73 19.14
CA ASN A 144 -12.78 -17.63 20.09
C ASN A 144 -12.95 -19.07 19.55
N SER A 145 -13.20 -19.21 18.24
CA SER A 145 -13.32 -20.53 17.61
C SER A 145 -11.99 -21.26 17.49
N GLU A 146 -10.91 -20.51 17.25
CA GLU A 146 -9.54 -21.02 17.25
C GLU A 146 -9.14 -21.43 18.66
N ASP A 147 -9.33 -20.57 19.66
CA ASP A 147 -9.02 -20.85 21.06
C ASP A 147 -9.78 -22.08 21.58
N ALA A 148 -11.08 -22.21 21.25
CA ALA A 148 -11.87 -23.39 21.60
C ALA A 148 -11.44 -24.67 20.86
N SER A 149 -10.76 -24.54 19.72
CA SER A 149 -10.22 -25.68 18.97
C SER A 149 -8.87 -26.10 19.54
N GLU A 150 -8.02 -25.14 19.88
CA GLU A 150 -6.74 -25.33 20.58
C GLU A 150 -6.95 -25.99 21.95
N GLU A 151 -7.90 -25.48 22.74
CA GLU A 151 -8.23 -26.06 24.05
C GLU A 151 -8.75 -27.49 23.94
N ARG A 152 -9.49 -27.81 22.86
CA ARG A 152 -9.99 -29.16 22.59
C ARG A 152 -8.87 -30.13 22.22
N GLU A 153 -7.88 -29.67 21.46
CA GLU A 153 -6.78 -30.51 20.96
C GLU A 153 -5.66 -30.67 22.00
N HIS A 154 -5.31 -29.60 22.72
CA HIS A 154 -4.15 -29.56 23.59
C HIS A 154 -4.48 -29.47 25.09
N GLY A 155 -5.75 -29.41 25.47
CA GLY A 155 -6.19 -29.35 26.86
C GLY A 155 -5.62 -28.15 27.59
N GLN A 156 -5.31 -28.27 28.89
CA GLN A 156 -4.85 -27.16 29.74
C GLN A 156 -3.52 -26.52 29.30
N GLY A 157 -2.73 -27.20 28.43
CA GLY A 157 -1.46 -26.70 27.92
C GLY A 157 -1.53 -26.07 26.54
N TRP A 158 -2.71 -25.63 26.10
CA TRP A 158 -2.91 -25.03 24.78
C TRP A 158 -2.28 -23.63 24.65
N LEU A 159 -2.19 -22.87 25.76
CA LEU A 159 -1.63 -21.54 25.82
C LEU A 159 -0.39 -21.48 26.73
N ILE A 160 0.71 -20.94 26.21
CA ILE A 160 2.03 -20.89 26.86
C ILE A 160 2.37 -19.44 27.22
N TYR A 161 2.65 -19.14 28.49
CA TYR A 161 2.96 -17.78 28.97
C TYR A 161 4.09 -17.81 30.03
N GLN A 162 4.65 -16.65 30.40
CA GLN A 162 5.85 -16.59 31.25
C GLN A 162 5.67 -17.23 32.65
N GLY A 163 4.42 -17.30 33.13
CA GLY A 163 4.05 -17.97 34.38
C GLY A 163 3.47 -19.38 34.22
N SER A 164 3.36 -19.91 33.00
CA SER A 164 2.99 -21.31 32.82
C SER A 164 4.18 -22.16 33.23
N HIS A 165 4.21 -22.58 34.49
CA HIS A 165 5.21 -23.50 35.00
C HIS A 165 5.09 -24.83 34.26
N PHE A 166 5.93 -25.05 33.24
CA PHE A 166 6.25 -26.40 32.75
C PHE A 166 7.21 -27.13 33.71
N ASP A 167 7.68 -26.42 34.74
CA ASP A 167 8.54 -26.96 35.76
C ASP A 167 7.75 -27.89 36.68
N THR A 168 7.93 -29.18 36.42
CA THR A 168 8.05 -30.24 37.42
C THR A 168 6.84 -30.51 38.29
N ALA A 169 5.88 -31.32 37.81
CA ALA A 169 5.27 -32.40 38.61
C ALA A 169 4.17 -33.11 37.82
N ASP A 170 4.50 -33.83 36.76
CA ASP A 170 3.88 -35.13 36.51
C ASP A 170 4.79 -35.97 35.63
N LYS A 171 5.38 -36.99 36.25
CA LYS A 171 6.38 -37.91 35.67
C LYS A 171 5.79 -38.88 34.64
N GLU A 172 4.60 -38.62 34.11
CA GLU A 172 3.87 -39.59 33.28
C GLU A 172 3.25 -38.99 32.00
N ALA A 173 3.34 -37.67 31.78
CA ALA A 173 2.90 -37.08 30.52
C ALA A 173 4.05 -37.12 29.50
N GLU A 174 4.03 -38.12 28.63
CA GLU A 174 4.85 -38.35 27.43
C GLU A 174 4.73 -37.20 26.41
N THR A 175 5.00 -35.97 26.84
CA THR A 175 4.73 -34.74 26.08
C THR A 175 6.05 -34.10 25.66
N ASP A 176 6.23 -33.88 24.35
CA ASP A 176 7.44 -33.30 23.78
C ASP A 176 7.65 -31.80 24.10
N ILE A 177 6.70 -31.17 24.79
CA ILE A 177 6.66 -29.73 25.11
C ILE A 177 7.97 -29.21 25.73
N PRO A 178 8.57 -29.88 26.76
CA PRO A 178 9.80 -29.38 27.37
C PRO A 178 11.00 -29.38 26.41
N LYS A 179 10.99 -30.22 25.37
CA LYS A 179 12.02 -30.22 24.33
C LYS A 179 11.82 -29.06 23.38
N LEU A 180 10.59 -28.79 22.95
CA LEU A 180 10.27 -27.67 22.06
C LEU A 180 10.61 -26.33 22.71
N THR A 181 10.22 -26.14 23.98
CA THR A 181 10.45 -24.88 24.70
C THR A 181 11.94 -24.58 24.89
N ARG A 182 12.76 -25.62 25.09
CA ARG A 182 14.21 -25.49 25.24
C ARG A 182 14.92 -25.18 23.92
N VAL A 183 14.50 -25.79 22.80
CA VAL A 183 15.12 -25.56 21.49
C VAL A 183 14.92 -24.12 21.03
N LEU A 184 13.71 -23.58 21.24
CA LEU A 184 13.35 -22.23 20.81
C LEU A 184 13.59 -21.14 21.87
N ARG A 185 13.99 -21.52 23.10
CA ARG A 185 14.13 -20.60 24.25
C ARG A 185 12.89 -19.72 24.44
N VAL A 186 11.73 -20.36 24.54
CA VAL A 186 10.42 -19.69 24.57
C VAL A 186 10.31 -18.68 25.71
N SER A 187 10.97 -18.92 26.86
CA SER A 187 11.03 -17.96 27.96
C SER A 187 11.67 -16.63 27.57
N GLU A 188 12.72 -16.66 26.75
CA GLU A 188 13.37 -15.43 26.24
C GLU A 188 12.44 -14.73 25.24
N TRP A 189 11.72 -15.48 24.40
CA TRP A 189 10.77 -14.91 23.44
C TRP A 189 9.62 -14.18 24.16
N LEU A 190 9.03 -14.84 25.16
CA LEU A 190 7.94 -14.25 25.94
C LEU A 190 8.42 -13.04 26.73
N ALA A 191 9.61 -13.10 27.35
CA ALA A 191 10.18 -11.97 28.06
C ALA A 191 10.49 -10.79 27.14
N LEU A 192 10.96 -11.05 25.91
CA LEU A 192 11.19 -10.00 24.91
C LEU A 192 9.86 -9.41 24.40
N SER A 193 8.83 -10.23 24.24
CA SER A 193 7.50 -9.75 23.87
C SER A 193 6.88 -8.86 24.96
N GLU A 194 6.96 -9.28 26.22
CA GLU A 194 6.46 -8.53 27.37
C GLU A 194 7.19 -7.20 27.59
N ARG A 195 8.51 -7.18 27.39
CA ARG A 195 9.34 -6.00 27.71
C ARG A 195 9.55 -5.06 26.54
N PHE A 196 9.58 -5.57 25.31
CA PHE A 196 9.94 -4.78 24.13
C PHE A 196 8.87 -4.85 23.03
N PHE A 197 8.58 -6.04 22.48
CA PHE A 197 7.87 -6.11 21.20
C PHE A 197 6.38 -5.77 21.27
N MET A 198 5.73 -6.00 22.41
CA MET A 198 4.31 -5.69 22.60
C MET A 198 4.08 -4.42 23.43
N ASN A 199 5.09 -3.53 23.49
CA ASN A 199 4.98 -2.21 24.12
C ASN A 199 5.17 -1.15 23.03
N ALA A 200 4.07 -0.75 22.36
CA ALA A 200 4.10 0.38 21.43
C ALA A 200 4.10 1.72 22.19
N PRO A 201 4.51 2.83 21.55
CA PRO A 201 4.43 4.16 22.16
C PRO A 201 2.98 4.63 22.38
N THR A 202 2.02 4.06 21.65
CA THR A 202 0.59 4.32 21.81
C THR A 202 -0.01 3.36 22.83
N GLU A 203 -0.89 3.85 23.71
CA GLU A 203 -1.55 3.03 24.75
C GLU A 203 -2.25 1.80 24.15
N GLU A 204 -2.88 1.92 22.98
CA GLU A 204 -3.59 0.84 22.28
C GLU A 204 -2.67 -0.30 21.79
N GLY A 205 -1.38 -0.03 21.59
CA GLY A 205 -0.41 -1.03 21.13
C GLY A 205 0.39 -1.67 22.27
N ASN A 206 0.01 -1.41 23.52
CA ASN A 206 0.59 -2.04 24.70
C ASN A 206 -0.20 -3.31 25.06
N TRP A 207 0.49 -4.44 25.31
CA TRP A 207 -0.18 -5.69 25.72
C TRP A 207 -1.03 -5.54 26.99
N GLN A 208 -0.71 -4.57 27.86
CA GLN A 208 -1.49 -4.31 29.07
C GLN A 208 -2.88 -3.75 28.78
N SER A 209 -3.05 -2.98 27.71
CA SER A 209 -4.34 -2.44 27.29
C SER A 209 -5.12 -3.45 26.43
N VAL A 210 -4.42 -4.33 25.72
CA VAL A 210 -5.01 -5.37 24.86
C VAL A 210 -5.42 -6.59 25.71
N ASN A 211 -6.68 -6.63 26.12
CA ASN A 211 -7.35 -7.77 26.78
C ASN A 211 -6.76 -8.21 28.14
N GLY A 212 -5.75 -7.52 28.69
CA GLY A 212 -5.18 -7.76 30.02
C GLY A 212 -4.48 -9.12 30.20
N GLY A 213 -4.29 -9.87 29.11
CA GLY A 213 -3.61 -11.17 29.13
C GLY A 213 -2.10 -11.01 29.02
N LEU A 214 -1.34 -11.88 29.69
CA LEU A 214 0.10 -11.93 29.50
C LEU A 214 0.44 -12.31 28.05
N PRO A 215 1.53 -11.79 27.47
CA PRO A 215 2.07 -12.28 26.22
C PRO A 215 2.19 -13.80 26.25
N SER A 216 1.59 -14.43 25.24
CA SER A 216 1.42 -15.87 25.21
C SER A 216 1.55 -16.42 23.79
N LEU A 217 1.86 -17.70 23.72
CA LEU A 217 2.03 -18.44 22.47
C LEU A 217 1.13 -19.66 22.49
N ARG A 218 0.37 -19.88 21.40
CA ARG A 218 -0.39 -21.12 21.22
C ARG A 218 0.56 -22.30 21.03
N ARG A 219 0.15 -23.48 21.49
CA ARG A 219 0.96 -24.69 21.38
C ARG A 219 1.19 -25.11 19.93
N THR A 220 0.17 -25.07 19.08
CA THR A 220 0.30 -25.33 17.64
C THR A 220 1.37 -24.45 16.99
N ALA A 221 1.36 -23.14 17.30
CA ALA A 221 2.38 -22.21 16.80
C ALA A 221 3.79 -22.64 17.22
N LEU A 222 3.98 -23.10 18.47
CA LEU A 222 5.26 -23.62 18.93
C LEU A 222 5.69 -24.87 18.15
N GLU A 223 4.76 -25.78 17.89
CA GLU A 223 4.98 -27.00 17.10
C GLU A 223 5.34 -26.68 15.64
N ASP A 224 4.70 -25.67 15.04
CA ASP A 224 5.01 -25.16 13.71
C ASP A 224 6.40 -24.52 13.64
N TYR A 225 6.76 -23.66 14.61
CA TYR A 225 8.10 -23.08 14.69
C TYR A 225 9.18 -24.16 14.82
N PHE A 226 8.93 -25.18 15.65
CA PHE A 226 9.84 -26.30 15.78
C PHE A 226 9.97 -27.08 14.48
N SER A 227 8.85 -27.36 13.81
CA SER A 227 8.82 -28.05 12.51
C SER A 227 9.55 -27.27 11.42
N LEU A 228 9.36 -25.96 11.36
CA LEU A 228 10.08 -25.07 10.46
C LEU A 228 11.59 -25.07 10.73
N ALA A 229 12.00 -24.93 12.00
CA ALA A 229 13.41 -24.99 12.39
C ALA A 229 14.04 -26.33 12.02
N LEU A 230 13.32 -27.44 12.24
CA LEU A 230 13.77 -28.78 11.93
C LEU A 230 13.88 -29.02 10.40
N MET A 231 12.91 -28.56 9.61
CA MET A 231 12.97 -28.66 8.15
C MET A 231 14.10 -27.79 7.57
N LEU A 232 14.26 -26.57 8.08
CA LEU A 232 15.31 -25.65 7.65
C LEU A 232 16.69 -26.22 7.98
N THR A 233 16.90 -26.71 9.20
CA THR A 233 18.18 -27.33 9.60
C THR A 233 18.48 -28.58 8.79
N LYS A 234 17.50 -29.46 8.54
CA LYS A 234 17.67 -30.63 7.65
C LYS A 234 18.07 -30.22 6.24
N ARG A 235 17.38 -29.22 5.65
CA ARG A 235 17.72 -28.69 4.32
C ARG A 235 19.12 -28.10 4.29
N LEU A 236 19.48 -27.30 5.30
CA LEU A 236 20.80 -26.70 5.41
C LEU A 236 21.88 -27.78 5.51
N VAL A 237 21.73 -28.78 6.39
CA VAL A 237 22.69 -29.87 6.54
C VAL A 237 22.81 -30.69 5.25
N SER A 238 21.70 -31.00 4.57
CA SER A 238 21.75 -31.70 3.28
C SER A 238 22.50 -30.90 2.22
N ALA A 239 22.20 -29.60 2.10
CA ALA A 239 22.88 -28.71 1.17
C ALA A 239 24.37 -28.54 1.51
N THR A 240 24.73 -28.44 2.79
CA THR A 240 26.14 -28.33 3.22
C THR A 240 26.92 -29.59 2.89
N LEU A 241 26.33 -30.77 3.11
CA LEU A 241 26.92 -32.05 2.74
C LEU A 241 27.09 -32.17 1.22
N TYR A 242 26.11 -31.71 0.43
CA TYR A 242 26.22 -31.69 -1.03
C TYR A 242 27.35 -30.77 -1.52
N MET A 243 27.43 -29.54 -0.99
CA MET A 243 28.49 -28.58 -1.33
C MET A 243 29.87 -29.10 -0.93
N ALA A 244 30.00 -29.64 0.29
CA ALA A 244 31.24 -30.24 0.78
C ALA A 244 31.67 -31.45 -0.06
N ALA A 245 30.74 -32.36 -0.38
CA ALA A 245 31.03 -33.53 -1.20
C ALA A 245 31.41 -33.13 -2.64
N SER A 246 30.77 -32.08 -3.19
CA SER A 246 31.13 -31.52 -4.50
C SER A 246 32.56 -30.99 -4.52
N ARG A 247 32.94 -30.20 -3.50
CA ARG A 247 34.32 -29.71 -3.33
C ARG A 247 35.31 -30.85 -3.14
N ILE A 248 35.02 -31.84 -2.29
CA ILE A 248 35.94 -32.95 -2.03
C ILE A 248 36.18 -33.75 -3.31
N ARG A 249 35.14 -34.02 -4.11
CA ARG A 249 35.27 -34.70 -5.40
C ARG A 249 36.15 -33.92 -6.38
N SER A 250 35.97 -32.60 -6.47
CA SER A 250 36.78 -31.76 -7.36
C SER A 250 38.23 -31.63 -6.86
N GLU A 251 38.45 -31.40 -5.56
CA GLU A 251 39.78 -31.30 -4.95
C GLU A 251 40.54 -32.63 -5.04
N ARG A 252 39.89 -33.80 -4.88
CA ARG A 252 40.52 -35.12 -5.04
C ARG A 252 41.02 -35.39 -6.45
N GLY A 253 40.42 -34.79 -7.48
CA GLY A 253 40.90 -34.87 -8.86
C GLY A 253 42.30 -34.27 -9.05
N TYR A 254 42.68 -33.29 -8.23
CA TYR A 254 43.98 -32.62 -8.27
C TYR A 254 44.89 -32.98 -7.08
N ARG A 255 44.32 -33.33 -5.93
CA ARG A 255 45.01 -33.64 -4.67
C ARG A 255 44.38 -34.87 -4.01
N PRO A 256 44.92 -36.08 -4.24
CA PRO A 256 44.32 -37.32 -3.74
C PRO A 256 44.28 -37.42 -2.21
N GLU A 257 45.13 -36.68 -1.49
CA GLU A 257 45.17 -36.63 -0.01
C GLU A 257 44.11 -35.70 0.62
N THR A 258 43.12 -35.24 -0.14
CA THR A 258 42.07 -34.34 0.38
C THR A 258 41.21 -35.06 1.42
N ARG A 259 41.21 -34.52 2.65
CA ARG A 259 40.44 -35.05 3.79
C ARG A 259 38.94 -34.75 3.69
N ASP A 260 38.14 -35.67 4.21
CA ASP A 260 36.68 -35.61 4.21
C ASP A 260 36.15 -34.82 5.42
N PHE A 261 36.21 -33.49 5.34
CA PHE A 261 35.62 -32.60 6.34
C PHE A 261 34.86 -31.45 5.69
N VAL A 262 33.84 -30.96 6.37
CA VAL A 262 33.04 -29.80 5.95
C VAL A 262 33.78 -28.51 6.32
N LYS A 263 33.93 -27.60 5.36
CA LYS A 263 34.53 -26.27 5.57
C LYS A 263 33.43 -25.22 5.79
N LYS A 264 33.76 -24.12 6.49
CA LYS A 264 32.87 -22.96 6.64
C LYS A 264 32.34 -22.43 5.30
N LYS A 265 33.18 -22.45 4.26
CA LYS A 265 32.80 -22.05 2.89
C LYS A 265 31.71 -22.94 2.28
N ASP A 266 31.72 -24.23 2.60
CA ASP A 266 30.70 -25.18 2.11
C ASP A 266 29.33 -24.84 2.74
N VAL A 267 29.32 -24.42 4.01
CA VAL A 267 28.12 -23.97 4.73
C VAL A 267 27.60 -22.64 4.17
N GLN A 268 28.49 -21.68 3.91
CA GLN A 268 28.12 -20.38 3.33
C GLN A 268 27.52 -20.54 1.92
N ALA A 269 28.15 -21.37 1.07
CA ALA A 269 27.63 -21.66 -0.27
C ALA A 269 26.26 -22.35 -0.21
N ALA A 270 26.07 -23.28 0.74
CA ALA A 270 24.78 -23.93 0.96
C ALA A 270 23.70 -22.93 1.41
N ALA A 271 24.02 -22.05 2.38
CA ALA A 271 23.09 -21.02 2.83
C ALA A 271 22.67 -20.08 1.70
N LEU A 272 23.63 -19.62 0.88
CA LEU A 272 23.35 -18.81 -0.31
C LEU A 272 22.50 -19.55 -1.34
N SER A 273 22.77 -20.84 -1.59
CA SER A 273 21.96 -21.65 -2.52
C SER A 273 20.52 -21.85 -2.07
N LEU A 274 20.28 -21.82 -0.76
CA LEU A 274 18.95 -21.91 -0.16
C LEU A 274 18.27 -20.53 -0.03
N GLY A 275 18.92 -19.45 -0.47
CA GLY A 275 18.41 -18.09 -0.37
C GLY A 275 18.35 -17.56 1.06
N LEU A 276 19.09 -18.14 2.01
CA LEU A 276 19.12 -17.68 3.39
C LEU A 276 19.91 -16.38 3.46
N ALA A 277 19.27 -15.31 3.93
CA ALA A 277 19.94 -14.06 4.22
C ALA A 277 20.98 -14.31 5.32
N MET A 278 22.26 -14.15 4.99
CA MET A 278 23.36 -14.25 5.97
C MET A 278 23.50 -12.99 6.83
N GLN A 279 22.61 -12.02 6.65
CA GLN A 279 22.61 -10.76 7.40
C GLN A 279 21.88 -10.94 8.73
N LYS A 280 22.40 -10.28 9.78
CA LYS A 280 21.72 -10.25 11.08
C LYS A 280 20.36 -9.56 10.91
N PRO A 281 19.28 -10.06 11.53
CA PRO A 281 18.02 -9.34 11.53
C PRO A 281 18.25 -7.94 12.14
N PRO A 282 17.71 -6.87 11.54
CA PRO A 282 17.91 -5.52 12.03
C PRO A 282 17.01 -5.29 13.25
N LEU A 283 17.35 -5.94 14.37
CA LEU A 283 16.83 -5.58 15.70
C LEU A 283 17.14 -4.10 16.02
N THR A 284 18.14 -3.55 15.34
CA THR A 284 18.54 -2.15 15.37
C THR A 284 17.42 -1.18 15.01
N ARG A 285 16.59 -1.50 14.00
CA ARG A 285 15.41 -0.68 13.63
C ARG A 285 14.24 -0.86 14.60
N CYS A 286 14.32 -1.83 15.53
CA CYS A 286 13.24 -2.03 16.51
C CYS A 286 13.18 -0.87 17.49
N VAL A 287 14.30 -0.21 17.82
CA VAL A 287 14.33 0.95 18.71
C VAL A 287 13.42 2.06 18.16
N ARG A 288 13.66 2.48 16.92
CA ARG A 288 12.84 3.50 16.24
C ARG A 288 11.40 3.05 16.04
N ARG A 289 11.18 1.80 15.62
CA ARG A 289 9.83 1.26 15.39
C ARG A 289 8.98 1.19 16.66
N LEU A 290 9.60 0.88 17.80
CA LEU A 290 8.94 0.74 19.10
C LEU A 290 8.98 2.04 19.91
N GLY A 291 9.61 3.11 19.40
CA GLY A 291 9.75 4.38 20.12
C GLY A 291 10.51 4.26 21.44
N LEU A 292 11.49 3.35 21.52
CA LEU A 292 12.21 3.09 22.76
C LEU A 292 13.26 4.17 23.02
N SER A 293 13.21 4.78 24.20
CA SER A 293 14.26 5.66 24.69
C SER A 293 15.50 4.85 25.09
N VAL A 294 16.62 5.09 24.42
CA VAL A 294 17.89 4.42 24.70
C VAL A 294 18.81 5.38 25.43
N TYR A 295 19.40 4.91 26.54
CA TYR A 295 20.35 5.66 27.35
C TYR A 295 21.69 4.91 27.37
N GLU A 296 22.82 5.63 27.36
CA GLU A 296 24.15 5.01 27.49
C GLU A 296 24.28 4.32 28.85
N ASP A 297 23.80 4.99 29.90
CA ASP A 297 23.64 4.45 31.23
C ASP A 297 22.16 4.55 31.64
N PRO A 298 21.48 3.43 31.98
CA PRO A 298 20.08 3.45 32.33
C PRO A 298 19.83 4.37 33.55
N PRO A 299 18.78 5.21 33.52
CA PRO A 299 18.43 6.03 34.67
C PRO A 299 18.14 5.12 35.87
N ARG A 300 18.57 5.55 37.06
CA ARG A 300 18.20 4.85 38.28
C ARG A 300 16.72 5.14 38.55
N PRO A 301 15.97 4.19 39.14
CA PRO A 301 14.54 4.39 39.42
C PRO A 301 14.22 5.59 40.33
N ASP A 302 15.25 6.18 40.96
CA ASP A 302 15.15 7.30 41.90
C ASP A 302 15.62 8.64 41.26
N GLU A 303 16.11 8.63 40.02
CA GLU A 303 16.53 9.82 39.27
C GLU A 303 15.37 10.29 38.37
N ASP A 304 15.07 11.59 38.36
CA ASP A 304 13.97 12.16 37.57
C ASP A 304 14.25 11.96 36.07
N ASP A 305 13.27 11.45 35.32
CA ASP A 305 13.40 11.07 33.90
C ASP A 305 13.85 12.24 33.00
N GLY A 306 13.81 13.48 33.50
CA GLY A 306 14.22 14.70 32.81
C GLY A 306 15.71 15.04 32.87
N GLU A 307 16.54 14.36 33.67
CA GLU A 307 17.96 14.74 33.83
C GLU A 307 18.89 14.16 32.74
N ARG A 308 18.46 13.12 32.03
CA ARG A 308 19.27 12.49 30.98
C ARG A 308 18.53 12.53 29.65
N GLU A 309 19.17 13.15 28.66
CA GLU A 309 18.64 13.14 27.30
C GLU A 309 18.84 11.76 26.67
N PRO A 310 17.79 11.13 26.12
CA PRO A 310 17.93 9.87 25.41
C PRO A 310 18.78 10.06 24.14
N ILE A 311 19.55 9.04 23.79
CA ILE A 311 20.34 9.03 22.57
C ILE A 311 19.39 9.08 21.37
N SER A 312 19.69 9.92 20.38
CA SER A 312 18.89 10.01 19.17
C SER A 312 18.90 8.67 18.42
N HIS A 313 17.76 8.31 17.81
CA HIS A 313 17.62 7.03 17.12
C HIS A 313 18.63 6.86 15.96
N ASP A 314 19.07 7.95 15.34
CA ASP A 314 20.07 7.92 14.27
C ASP A 314 21.44 7.49 14.79
N ILE A 315 21.87 8.00 15.96
CA ILE A 315 23.14 7.62 16.60
C ILE A 315 23.08 6.16 17.06
N VAL A 316 21.96 5.74 17.67
CA VAL A 316 21.76 4.35 18.11
C VAL A 316 21.83 3.37 16.93
N GLU A 317 21.21 3.70 15.80
CA GLU A 317 21.24 2.84 14.62
C GLU A 317 22.62 2.81 13.95
N ASP A 318 23.37 3.92 13.94
CA ASP A 318 24.76 3.97 13.47
C ASP A 318 25.70 3.14 14.36
N ASP A 319 25.60 3.29 15.69
CA ASP A 319 26.41 2.54 16.66
C ASP A 319 26.11 1.03 16.63
N LEU A 320 24.85 0.65 16.37
CA LEU A 320 24.45 -0.74 16.19
C LEU A 320 24.79 -1.31 14.79
N GLY A 321 25.45 -0.52 13.94
CA GLY A 321 26.01 -0.98 12.66
C GLY A 321 25.01 -1.01 11.50
N VAL A 322 23.95 -0.17 11.54
CA VAL A 322 23.02 0.02 10.40
C VAL A 322 23.61 0.96 9.34
N GLY A 323 24.61 1.76 9.72
CA GLY A 323 25.21 2.81 8.88
C GLY A 323 25.95 2.34 7.62
N GLU A 324 26.23 1.04 7.43
CA GLU A 324 27.03 0.58 6.26
C GLU A 324 26.21 0.36 4.97
N GLN A 325 24.91 0.68 4.93
CA GLN A 325 24.10 0.60 3.70
C GLN A 325 23.41 1.89 3.26
N GLN A 326 23.66 3.04 3.90
CA GLN A 326 23.08 4.33 3.48
C GLN A 326 24.14 5.40 3.24
N GLY A 327 24.85 5.28 2.11
CA GLY A 327 25.66 6.36 1.53
C GLY A 327 24.84 7.57 1.02
N ILE A 328 23.55 7.68 1.34
CA ILE A 328 22.62 8.71 0.83
C ILE A 328 22.34 9.78 1.91
N GLY A 329 22.35 9.43 3.21
CA GLY A 329 22.01 10.37 4.30
C GLY A 329 23.04 11.47 4.51
N ARG A 330 24.34 11.17 4.33
CA ARG A 330 25.43 12.13 4.54
C ARG A 330 25.46 13.25 3.48
N ILE A 331 24.92 13.02 2.28
CA ILE A 331 24.87 14.05 1.23
C ILE A 331 23.73 15.04 1.49
N ARG A 332 22.58 14.57 2.02
CA ARG A 332 21.43 15.44 2.32
C ARG A 332 21.75 16.45 3.41
N HIS A 333 22.41 16.02 4.49
CA HIS A 333 22.81 16.91 5.58
C HIS A 333 23.96 17.86 5.18
N TYR A 334 24.81 17.47 4.22
CA TYR A 334 25.82 18.36 3.64
C TYR A 334 25.19 19.40 2.69
N MET A 335 24.20 19.01 1.86
CA MET A 335 23.48 19.93 0.99
C MET A 335 22.56 20.89 1.77
N GLU A 336 21.95 20.45 2.85
CA GLU A 336 21.11 21.29 3.74
C GLU A 336 21.95 22.31 4.51
N SER A 337 23.20 21.96 4.88
CA SER A 337 24.15 22.91 5.45
C SER A 337 24.66 23.97 4.45
N ILE A 338 24.64 23.66 3.14
CA ILE A 338 24.99 24.62 2.08
C ILE A 338 23.80 25.55 1.77
N ALA A 339 22.57 25.04 1.83
CA ALA A 339 21.36 25.83 1.56
C ALA A 339 21.10 26.91 2.62
N LEU A 340 21.54 26.70 3.86
CA LEU A 340 21.35 27.64 4.98
C LEU A 340 22.47 28.67 5.13
N SER A 341 23.47 28.68 4.24
CA SER A 341 24.60 29.63 4.25
C SER A 341 24.52 30.70 3.13
N SER A 342 23.50 30.70 2.28
CA SER A 342 23.27 31.79 1.32
C SER A 342 22.26 32.78 1.88
N GLY A 343 22.78 33.90 2.38
CA GLY A 343 22.00 34.96 2.99
C GLY A 343 21.10 35.72 2.02
N GLU A 344 20.01 36.24 2.63
CA GLU A 344 19.25 37.45 2.30
C GLU A 344 18.34 37.32 1.05
N SER A 345 17.02 37.50 1.12
CA SER A 345 16.31 38.65 1.70
C SER A 345 14.88 38.30 2.16
N SER A 346 14.57 38.64 3.40
CA SER A 346 13.21 38.62 3.96
C SER A 346 12.42 39.82 3.43
N ILE A 347 11.32 39.56 2.72
CA ILE A 347 10.29 40.56 2.41
C ILE A 347 9.09 40.27 3.30
N SER A 348 8.88 41.18 4.24
CA SER A 348 7.71 41.30 5.09
C SER A 348 6.54 41.86 4.28
N SER A 349 5.38 41.20 4.29
CA SER A 349 4.11 41.83 3.90
C SER A 349 3.13 41.70 5.06
N ASP A 350 2.97 42.84 5.71
CA ASP A 350 2.05 43.19 6.79
C ASP A 350 0.60 43.21 6.26
N SER A 351 -0.32 42.54 6.95
CA SER A 351 -1.76 42.61 6.68
C SER A 351 -2.43 43.30 7.86
N PRO A 352 -3.02 44.50 7.71
CA PRO A 352 -3.82 45.08 8.77
C PRO A 352 -5.25 44.57 8.68
N ALA A 353 -5.74 44.09 9.82
CA ALA A 353 -7.15 43.98 10.13
C ALA A 353 -7.77 45.39 10.18
N ALA A 354 -8.91 45.58 9.55
CA ALA A 354 -9.84 46.66 9.86
C ALA A 354 -11.27 46.11 9.77
N GLY A 355 -11.91 46.05 10.93
CA GLY A 355 -13.34 45.80 11.03
C GLY A 355 -14.13 47.03 10.57
N SER A 356 -15.31 46.76 10.01
CA SER A 356 -16.39 47.73 9.95
C SER A 356 -17.70 46.98 10.15
N SER A 357 -18.33 47.27 11.28
CA SER A 357 -19.67 46.85 11.68
C SER A 357 -20.71 47.74 11.00
N SER A 358 -21.75 47.14 10.43
CA SER A 358 -23.04 47.80 10.21
C SER A 358 -24.13 46.75 10.16
N GLU A 359 -25.07 46.90 11.08
CA GLU A 359 -26.22 46.05 11.35
C GLU A 359 -27.36 46.27 10.33
N GLU A 360 -28.17 45.21 10.20
CA GLU A 360 -29.61 45.14 9.86
C GLU A 360 -30.07 45.56 8.44
N ASP A 361 -30.53 44.57 7.66
CA ASP A 361 -31.97 44.42 7.40
C ASP A 361 -32.32 43.03 6.84
N GLU A 362 -33.30 42.37 7.45
CA GLU A 362 -33.90 41.11 6.99
C GLU A 362 -34.93 41.41 5.88
N HIS A 363 -34.85 40.74 4.73
CA HIS A 363 -35.98 40.01 4.10
C HIS A 363 -35.53 39.28 2.81
N PRO A 364 -36.19 38.16 2.46
CA PRO A 364 -35.59 37.12 1.63
C PRO A 364 -35.99 37.14 0.15
N ASP A 365 -35.19 36.39 -0.60
CA ASP A 365 -35.51 35.64 -1.83
C ASP A 365 -35.20 36.33 -3.18
N ASP A 366 -34.51 35.59 -4.05
CA ASP A 366 -34.20 35.84 -5.47
C ASP A 366 -32.86 36.53 -5.88
N SER A 367 -31.78 36.41 -5.10
CA SER A 367 -30.45 36.99 -5.45
C SER A 367 -29.23 36.04 -5.41
N SER A 368 -29.41 34.79 -4.98
CA SER A 368 -28.32 33.81 -4.84
C SER A 368 -27.80 33.24 -6.18
N GLN A 369 -28.61 33.28 -7.24
CA GLN A 369 -28.20 32.77 -8.55
C GLN A 369 -27.24 33.73 -9.30
N GLU A 370 -27.32 35.04 -9.07
CA GLU A 370 -26.49 36.02 -9.80
C GLU A 370 -25.08 36.20 -9.19
N GLN A 371 -24.94 36.00 -7.88
CA GLN A 371 -23.65 36.06 -7.18
C GLN A 371 -22.73 34.89 -7.56
N THR A 372 -23.24 33.66 -7.54
CA THR A 372 -22.49 32.43 -7.91
C THR A 372 -21.99 32.46 -9.35
N ASP A 373 -22.82 32.98 -10.26
CA ASP A 373 -22.50 33.10 -11.69
C ASP A 373 -21.49 34.24 -11.97
N SER A 374 -21.30 35.16 -11.04
CA SER A 374 -20.26 36.21 -11.10
C SER A 374 -18.92 35.70 -10.58
N GLU A 375 -18.92 35.03 -9.44
CA GLU A 375 -17.73 34.41 -8.82
C GLU A 375 -17.10 33.38 -9.77
N GLU A 376 -17.90 32.49 -10.37
CA GLU A 376 -17.42 31.51 -11.34
C GLU A 376 -16.73 32.16 -12.55
N LYS A 377 -17.25 33.31 -13.01
CA LYS A 377 -16.66 34.05 -14.13
C LYS A 377 -15.32 34.68 -13.76
N GLU A 378 -15.14 35.09 -12.51
CA GLU A 378 -13.87 35.63 -12.00
C GLU A 378 -12.82 34.53 -11.85
N GLU A 379 -13.20 33.37 -11.31
CA GLU A 379 -12.31 32.21 -11.19
C GLU A 379 -11.85 31.70 -12.56
N ILE A 380 -12.75 31.58 -13.54
CA ILE A 380 -12.41 31.17 -14.91
C ILE A 380 -11.42 32.17 -15.54
N ARG A 381 -11.53 33.47 -15.21
CA ARG A 381 -10.58 34.49 -15.70
C ARG A 381 -9.23 34.34 -15.03
N TYR A 382 -9.21 34.15 -13.71
CA TYR A 382 -7.97 33.94 -12.96
C TYR A 382 -7.21 32.71 -13.48
N GLU A 383 -7.90 31.59 -13.69
CA GLU A 383 -7.31 30.36 -14.24
C GLU A 383 -6.79 30.58 -15.68
N ALA A 384 -7.51 31.35 -16.50
CA ALA A 384 -7.02 31.71 -17.83
C ALA A 384 -5.76 32.59 -17.78
N GLU A 385 -5.70 33.53 -16.84
CA GLU A 385 -4.53 34.39 -16.61
C GLU A 385 -3.33 33.58 -16.10
N GLU A 386 -3.55 32.66 -15.18
CA GLU A 386 -2.56 31.71 -14.67
C GLU A 386 -2.02 30.81 -15.79
N ALA A 387 -2.92 30.22 -16.59
CA ALA A 387 -2.54 29.42 -17.74
C ALA A 387 -1.74 30.22 -18.77
N ILE A 388 -2.03 31.51 -18.96
CA ILE A 388 -1.24 32.39 -19.84
C ILE A 388 0.13 32.71 -19.22
N LEU A 389 0.18 32.93 -17.91
CA LEU A 389 1.40 33.30 -17.19
C LEU A 389 2.43 32.17 -17.14
N TYR A 390 1.96 30.94 -16.89
CA TYR A 390 2.84 29.77 -16.70
C TYR A 390 2.96 28.85 -17.92
N SER A 391 2.15 29.04 -18.96
CA SER A 391 2.32 28.32 -20.22
C SER A 391 3.50 28.89 -21.00
N ALA A 392 4.48 28.04 -21.32
CA ALA A 392 5.67 28.38 -22.11
C ALA A 392 5.38 28.66 -23.59
N VAL A 393 4.17 29.11 -23.92
CA VAL A 393 3.70 29.31 -25.30
C VAL A 393 3.45 30.80 -25.53
N ASP A 394 4.33 31.44 -26.33
CA ASP A 394 4.25 32.84 -26.76
C ASP A 394 2.98 33.20 -27.59
N SER A 395 2.01 32.29 -27.74
CA SER A 395 0.92 32.41 -28.73
C SER A 395 -0.36 33.09 -28.23
N VAL A 396 -0.41 33.64 -27.01
CA VAL A 396 -1.64 34.28 -26.48
C VAL A 396 -1.66 35.80 -26.68
N GLN A 397 -1.18 36.29 -27.83
CA GLN A 397 -1.23 37.74 -28.13
C GLN A 397 -2.53 38.19 -28.82
N HIS A 398 -3.44 37.27 -29.17
CA HIS A 398 -4.68 37.58 -29.88
C HIS A 398 -5.93 37.43 -28.99
N LYS A 399 -6.79 38.46 -28.96
CA LYS A 399 -8.10 38.45 -28.23
C LYS A 399 -8.97 37.22 -28.52
N ARG A 400 -8.88 36.65 -29.73
CA ARG A 400 -9.60 35.42 -30.12
C ARG A 400 -9.05 34.16 -29.43
N ALA A 401 -7.74 34.08 -29.20
CA ALA A 401 -7.12 32.96 -28.50
C ALA A 401 -7.48 32.98 -27.01
N GLY A 402 -7.48 34.17 -26.38
CA GLY A 402 -7.95 34.32 -25.00
C GLY A 402 -9.43 33.96 -24.82
N GLN A 403 -10.30 34.38 -25.75
CA GLN A 403 -11.72 33.97 -25.73
C GLN A 403 -11.92 32.47 -25.96
N ALA A 404 -11.06 31.84 -26.77
CA ALA A 404 -11.09 30.39 -26.98
C ALA A 404 -10.64 29.64 -25.72
N LEU A 405 -9.61 30.12 -25.02
CA LEU A 405 -9.14 29.58 -23.74
C LEU A 405 -10.23 29.65 -22.67
N LEU A 406 -10.83 30.83 -22.47
CA LEU A 406 -11.93 31.02 -21.50
C LEU A 406 -13.12 30.08 -21.76
N ARG A 407 -13.51 29.91 -23.04
CA ARG A 407 -14.59 28.98 -23.41
C ARG A 407 -14.23 27.53 -23.10
N ARG A 408 -12.96 27.18 -23.17
CA ARG A 408 -12.47 25.83 -22.95
C ARG A 408 -12.34 25.51 -21.47
N ILE A 409 -11.83 26.43 -20.66
CA ILE A 409 -11.83 26.34 -19.19
C ILE A 409 -13.26 26.23 -18.68
N LYS A 410 -14.17 27.09 -19.16
CA LYS A 410 -15.60 26.99 -18.81
C LYS A 410 -16.19 25.62 -19.18
N ALA A 411 -15.79 25.06 -20.32
CA ALA A 411 -16.24 23.74 -20.70
C ALA A 411 -15.65 22.68 -19.75
N GLU A 412 -14.35 22.68 -19.51
CA GLU A 412 -13.63 21.73 -18.64
C GLU A 412 -14.23 21.67 -17.24
N ARG A 413 -14.44 22.82 -16.58
CA ARG A 413 -15.15 22.88 -15.29
C ARG A 413 -16.56 22.29 -15.34
N ALA A 414 -17.27 22.45 -16.46
CA ALA A 414 -18.58 21.81 -16.64
C ALA A 414 -18.47 20.29 -16.80
N ALA A 415 -17.38 19.79 -17.38
CA ALA A 415 -17.10 18.35 -17.46
C ALA A 415 -16.66 17.77 -16.10
N GLU A 416 -15.89 18.52 -15.31
CA GLU A 416 -15.52 18.16 -13.93
C GLU A 416 -16.77 18.04 -13.06
N ARG A 417 -17.65 19.06 -13.03
CA ARG A 417 -18.91 18.97 -12.27
C ARG A 417 -19.80 17.81 -12.70
N TYR A 418 -19.77 17.47 -13.99
CA TYR A 418 -20.48 16.30 -14.47
C TYR A 418 -19.85 15.01 -13.92
N ALA A 419 -18.52 14.88 -13.95
CA ALA A 419 -17.82 13.76 -13.33
C ALA A 419 -18.11 13.67 -11.83
N ASP A 420 -18.01 14.78 -11.08
CA ASP A 420 -18.33 14.85 -9.66
C ASP A 420 -19.76 14.36 -9.37
N SER A 421 -20.73 14.73 -10.22
CA SER A 421 -22.12 14.27 -10.07
C SER A 421 -22.31 12.77 -10.32
N VAL A 422 -21.53 12.19 -11.25
CA VAL A 422 -21.52 10.75 -11.53
C VAL A 422 -20.87 10.00 -10.36
N ASP A 423 -19.74 10.51 -9.86
CA ASP A 423 -18.99 9.92 -8.75
C ASP A 423 -19.76 10.00 -7.42
N ALA A 424 -20.45 11.12 -7.17
CA ALA A 424 -21.34 11.27 -6.02
C ALA A 424 -22.50 10.25 -6.07
N GLN A 425 -23.08 10.05 -7.27
CA GLN A 425 -24.13 9.05 -7.46
C GLN A 425 -23.60 7.62 -7.23
N ALA A 426 -22.42 7.31 -7.76
CA ALA A 426 -21.79 6.00 -7.59
C ALA A 426 -21.46 5.72 -6.11
N SER A 427 -20.90 6.71 -5.41
CA SER A 427 -20.60 6.63 -3.98
C SER A 427 -21.86 6.40 -3.14
N TYR A 428 -22.94 7.13 -3.44
CA TYR A 428 -24.24 6.93 -2.80
C TYR A 428 -24.80 5.50 -3.01
N GLN A 429 -24.71 4.97 -4.23
CA GLN A 429 -25.19 3.63 -4.55
C GLN A 429 -24.39 2.55 -3.82
N GLU A 430 -23.07 2.69 -3.76
CA GLU A 430 -22.20 1.72 -3.09
C GLU A 430 -22.34 1.79 -1.57
N GLU A 431 -22.43 2.99 -0.99
CA GLU A 431 -22.70 3.13 0.44
C GLU A 431 -24.05 2.49 0.81
N LYS A 432 -25.10 2.69 0.00
CA LYS A 432 -26.40 2.02 0.20
C LYS A 432 -26.30 0.49 0.12
N ARG A 433 -25.48 -0.03 -0.80
CA ARG A 433 -25.17 -1.46 -0.88
C ARG A 433 -24.46 -1.93 0.39
N MET A 434 -23.48 -1.19 0.90
CA MET A 434 -22.77 -1.50 2.15
C MET A 434 -23.72 -1.51 3.36
N TRP A 435 -24.62 -0.54 3.50
CA TRP A 435 -25.64 -0.54 4.55
C TRP A 435 -26.57 -1.75 4.48
N THR A 436 -26.89 -2.21 3.27
CA THR A 436 -27.67 -3.44 3.05
C THR A 436 -26.91 -4.66 3.57
N ILE A 437 -25.63 -4.80 3.23
CA ILE A 437 -24.74 -5.87 3.72
C ILE A 437 -24.62 -5.84 5.25
N LEU A 438 -24.53 -4.64 5.84
CA LEU A 438 -24.45 -4.45 7.29
C LEU A 438 -25.76 -4.81 8.02
N GLY A 439 -26.90 -4.76 7.33
CA GLY A 439 -28.23 -4.94 7.92
C GLY A 439 -28.59 -3.85 8.93
N LYS A 440 -27.96 -2.67 8.83
CA LYS A 440 -28.14 -1.51 9.70
C LYS A 440 -28.70 -0.34 8.87
N GLN A 441 -29.31 0.62 9.56
CA GLN A 441 -29.65 1.89 8.94
C GLN A 441 -28.54 2.91 9.23
N PRO A 442 -28.26 3.80 8.27
CA PRO A 442 -27.28 4.86 8.49
C PRO A 442 -27.79 5.81 9.59
N SER A 443 -26.86 6.30 10.43
CA SER A 443 -27.16 7.25 11.49
C SER A 443 -27.53 8.63 10.94
N GLU A 444 -26.92 9.01 9.83
CA GLU A 444 -27.22 10.22 9.06
C GLU A 444 -27.88 9.80 7.74
N MET A 445 -28.97 10.47 7.35
CA MET A 445 -29.62 10.14 6.09
C MET A 445 -28.70 10.54 4.94
N THR A 446 -28.15 9.57 4.20
CA THR A 446 -27.47 9.82 2.93
C THR A 446 -28.44 10.53 1.98
N ILE A 447 -28.10 11.77 1.64
CA ILE A 447 -28.85 12.60 0.69
C ILE A 447 -28.61 12.01 -0.70
N ASP A 448 -29.68 11.69 -1.41
CA ASP A 448 -29.58 11.25 -2.80
C ASP A 448 -29.14 12.46 -3.65
N PRO A 449 -27.94 12.41 -4.28
CA PRO A 449 -27.45 13.50 -5.12
C PRO A 449 -28.28 13.69 -6.39
N GLY A 450 -29.19 12.76 -6.70
CA GLY A 450 -30.03 12.79 -7.88
C GLY A 450 -29.37 12.14 -9.09
N LEU A 451 -30.05 12.22 -10.24
CA LEU A 451 -29.49 11.75 -11.51
C LEU A 451 -28.51 12.78 -12.06
N PRO A 452 -27.31 12.36 -12.52
CA PRO A 452 -26.36 13.26 -13.11
C PRO A 452 -26.98 13.92 -14.35
N PRO A 453 -26.75 15.22 -14.57
CA PRO A 453 -27.29 15.93 -15.72
C PRO A 453 -26.79 15.29 -17.02
N SER A 454 -27.58 15.34 -18.09
CA SER A 454 -27.13 14.83 -19.40
C SER A 454 -25.94 15.67 -19.90
N GLY A 455 -24.72 15.12 -19.74
CA GLY A 455 -23.48 15.76 -20.15
C GLY A 455 -23.36 15.86 -21.68
N ARG A 456 -22.71 16.94 -22.14
CA ARG A 456 -22.33 17.09 -23.55
C ARG A 456 -20.87 16.70 -23.71
N ARG A 457 -20.62 15.60 -24.43
CA ARG A 457 -19.26 15.11 -24.68
C ARG A 457 -18.37 16.16 -25.36
N GLN A 458 -17.29 16.53 -24.70
CA GLN A 458 -16.27 17.43 -25.23
C GLN A 458 -15.37 16.72 -26.21
N LYS A 459 -15.08 17.39 -27.32
CA LYS A 459 -14.19 16.84 -28.35
C LYS A 459 -12.71 16.97 -28.01
N ILE A 460 -12.33 17.95 -27.18
CA ILE A 460 -10.93 18.34 -26.96
C ILE A 460 -10.73 19.04 -25.58
N SER A 461 -10.18 18.35 -24.57
CA SER A 461 -9.80 18.91 -23.24
C SER A 461 -8.71 19.99 -23.37
N VAL A 462 -8.60 20.94 -22.43
CA VAL A 462 -7.62 22.07 -22.45
C VAL A 462 -6.20 21.60 -22.73
N ASP A 463 -5.74 20.56 -22.04
CA ASP A 463 -4.42 19.92 -22.20
C ASP A 463 -4.14 19.39 -23.61
N ALA A 464 -5.17 19.01 -24.36
CA ALA A 464 -4.96 18.52 -25.71
C ALA A 464 -4.52 19.63 -26.68
N GLY A 465 -4.79 20.91 -26.36
CA GLY A 465 -4.45 22.05 -27.21
C GLY A 465 -3.31 22.94 -26.71
N TYR A 466 -2.85 22.73 -25.47
CA TYR A 466 -1.61 23.32 -24.96
C TYR A 466 -0.62 22.17 -24.71
N SER A 467 0.46 22.12 -25.49
CA SER A 467 1.41 21.00 -25.50
C SER A 467 2.35 20.95 -24.30
N VAL A 468 2.04 21.63 -23.20
CA VAL A 468 2.88 21.67 -22.01
C VAL A 468 2.80 20.30 -21.35
N GLY A 469 3.94 19.61 -21.22
CA GLY A 469 3.99 18.29 -20.57
C GLY A 469 3.47 17.09 -21.39
N LYS A 470 2.82 17.31 -22.54
CA LYS A 470 2.55 16.24 -23.51
C LYS A 470 3.91 15.67 -23.93
N ASP A 471 4.19 14.44 -23.54
CA ASP A 471 5.45 13.73 -23.76
C ASP A 471 6.63 14.21 -22.88
N TRP A 472 6.35 14.74 -21.68
CA TRP A 472 7.42 15.00 -20.71
C TRP A 472 8.28 13.75 -20.48
N ARG A 473 7.68 12.56 -20.52
CA ARG A 473 8.36 11.27 -20.39
C ARG A 473 9.37 10.97 -21.51
N ASP A 474 9.13 11.47 -22.72
CA ASP A 474 10.08 11.32 -23.84
C ASP A 474 11.24 12.33 -23.74
N LYS A 475 11.01 13.43 -23.00
CA LYS A 475 11.96 14.53 -22.79
C LYS A 475 12.77 14.38 -21.50
N THR A 476 12.30 13.60 -20.53
CA THR A 476 13.00 13.29 -19.28
C THR A 476 13.73 11.95 -19.41
N LYS A 477 15.04 11.99 -19.62
CA LYS A 477 15.87 10.80 -19.41
C LYS A 477 16.07 10.61 -17.90
N ILE A 478 15.64 9.47 -17.37
CA ILE A 478 16.04 9.04 -16.03
C ILE A 478 17.51 8.64 -16.14
N ILE A 479 18.40 9.56 -15.76
CA ILE A 479 19.83 9.29 -15.69
C ILE A 479 20.07 8.57 -14.37
N SER A 480 20.63 7.38 -14.43
CA SER A 480 21.02 6.66 -13.23
C SER A 480 22.26 7.33 -12.59
N GLU A 481 22.37 7.34 -11.25
CA GLU A 481 23.42 8.11 -10.55
C GLU A 481 24.85 7.82 -11.02
N TRP A 482 25.10 6.63 -11.58
CA TRP A 482 26.40 6.27 -12.14
C TRP A 482 26.64 6.84 -13.54
N GLU A 483 25.61 7.05 -14.36
CA GLU A 483 25.71 7.71 -15.68
C GLU A 483 25.95 9.22 -15.51
N ALA A 484 25.32 9.85 -14.51
CA ALA A 484 25.52 11.26 -14.19
C ALA A 484 26.97 11.60 -13.79
N ARG A 485 27.72 10.62 -13.25
CA ARG A 485 29.13 10.80 -12.86
C ARG A 485 30.11 10.85 -14.04
N TYR A 486 29.72 10.37 -15.22
CA TYR A 486 30.59 10.34 -16.40
C TYR A 486 30.37 11.51 -17.35
N GLU A 487 29.24 12.21 -17.29
CA GLU A 487 28.96 13.38 -18.14
C GLU A 487 29.53 14.70 -17.59
N GLY A 488 30.26 14.65 -16.47
CA GLY A 488 30.93 15.79 -15.82
C GLY A 488 32.45 15.83 -15.97
N LEU A 489 33.01 15.30 -17.07
CA LEU A 489 34.45 15.37 -17.40
C LEU A 489 34.71 16.08 -18.74
#